data_AF-A0A5A9P947-F1
#
_entry.id   AF-A0A5A9P947-F1
#
_cell.length_a   1.000
_cell.length_b   1.000
_cell.length_c   1.000
_cell.angle_alpha   90.00
_cell.angle_beta   90.00
_cell.angle_gamma   90.00
#
_symmetry.space_group_name_H-M   'P 1'
#
loop_
_entity.id
_entity.type
_entity.pdbx_description
1 polymer ?
#
loop_
_entity_poly.entity_id
_entity_poly.type
_entity_poly.pdbx_seq_one_letter_code
_entity_poly.pdbx_strand_id
1 'polypeptide(L)'
;MCKNVDDFDTSIENFNSTFSKILDIVAPLRLKKIKNSSPTPLYNEHTQTLKKASRKMERNFKKTNLEVFRIAWKDTTRKYRNAIKTSRSAYFSSLIEENHHNPRFLFNTVAKLTKDKSSATSDSDYQHNSDEFMNYFTINALMVQMSPTVYLKALNFSYMAVVDGLRFLFQVFASGVTGFEKCHDRPELVSGRVGASLR
;
A
#
# COMPACT_ATOMS: atom_id res chain seq x y z
N MET A 1 12.90 -59.03 -35.26
CA MET A 1 11.52 -58.57 -35.50
C MET A 1 11.36 -57.22 -34.81
N CYS A 2 11.39 -56.14 -35.59
CA CYS A 2 11.30 -54.77 -35.09
C CYS A 2 9.90 -54.55 -34.51
N LYS A 3 9.80 -54.23 -33.22
CA LYS A 3 8.53 -53.84 -32.61
C LYS A 3 8.18 -52.44 -33.10
N ASN A 4 6.94 -52.30 -33.56
CA ASN A 4 6.39 -51.18 -34.29
C ASN A 4 6.70 -49.83 -33.63
N VAL A 5 7.37 -48.97 -34.38
CA VAL A 5 7.63 -47.56 -34.01
C VAL A 5 6.31 -46.81 -33.80
N ASP A 6 5.26 -47.21 -34.52
CA ASP A 6 3.94 -46.58 -34.51
C ASP A 6 3.19 -46.70 -33.15
N ASP A 7 3.43 -47.75 -32.36
CA ASP A 7 2.72 -47.98 -31.08
C ASP A 7 3.25 -47.08 -29.94
N PHE A 8 4.56 -46.87 -29.92
CA PHE A 8 5.19 -45.97 -28.95
C PHE A 8 4.83 -44.51 -29.23
N ASP A 9 4.87 -44.13 -30.50
CA ASP A 9 4.49 -42.78 -30.94
C ASP A 9 3.00 -42.50 -30.65
N THR A 10 2.12 -43.46 -30.90
CA THR A 10 0.69 -43.35 -30.55
C THR A 10 0.47 -43.19 -29.04
N SER A 11 1.27 -43.87 -28.21
CA SER A 11 1.19 -43.74 -26.75
C SER A 11 1.64 -42.35 -26.26
N ILE A 12 2.72 -41.82 -26.85
CA ILE A 12 3.20 -40.46 -26.58
C ILE A 12 2.17 -39.42 -27.00
N GLU A 13 1.55 -39.59 -28.18
CA GLU A 13 0.50 -38.68 -28.66
C GLU A 13 -0.73 -38.68 -27.76
N ASN A 14 -1.18 -39.85 -27.30
CA ASN A 14 -2.28 -39.97 -26.36
C ASN A 14 -1.98 -39.33 -25.00
N PHE A 15 -0.75 -39.51 -24.51
CA PHE A 15 -0.30 -38.87 -23.27
C PHE A 15 -0.29 -37.34 -23.41
N ASN A 16 0.32 -36.81 -24.47
CA ASN A 16 0.39 -35.37 -24.74
C ASN A 16 -1.00 -34.75 -24.96
N SER A 17 -1.89 -35.46 -25.65
CA SER A 17 -3.29 -35.06 -25.86
C SER A 17 -4.05 -34.98 -24.53
N THR A 18 -3.90 -35.98 -23.68
CA THR A 18 -4.54 -36.01 -22.35
C THR A 18 -4.02 -34.88 -21.46
N PHE A 19 -2.71 -34.66 -21.45
CA PHE A 19 -2.10 -33.59 -20.67
C PHE A 19 -2.55 -32.21 -21.17
N SER A 20 -2.60 -32.00 -22.49
CA SER A 20 -3.09 -30.75 -23.08
C SER A 20 -4.55 -30.48 -22.71
N LYS A 21 -5.41 -31.50 -22.76
CA LYS A 21 -6.83 -31.38 -22.34
C LYS A 21 -6.95 -31.01 -20.86
N ILE A 22 -6.16 -31.64 -19.99
CA ILE A 22 -6.14 -31.31 -18.56
C ILE A 22 -5.68 -29.87 -18.37
N LEU A 23 -4.61 -29.46 -19.04
CA LEU A 23 -4.12 -28.07 -18.99
C LEU A 23 -5.16 -27.07 -19.46
N ASP A 24 -5.90 -27.35 -20.54
CA ASP A 24 -6.97 -26.47 -21.00
C ASP A 24 -8.14 -26.36 -20.01
N ILE A 25 -8.39 -27.40 -19.21
CA ILE A 25 -9.42 -27.40 -18.16
C ILE A 25 -8.93 -26.62 -16.92
N VAL A 26 -7.74 -26.94 -16.40
CA VAL A 26 -7.24 -26.37 -15.13
C VAL A 26 -6.62 -24.98 -15.30
N ALA A 27 -6.06 -24.71 -16.48
CA ALA A 27 -5.34 -23.49 -16.80
C ALA A 27 -5.59 -23.09 -18.27
N PRO A 28 -6.86 -22.78 -18.64
CA PRO A 28 -7.21 -22.42 -20.00
C PRO A 28 -6.31 -21.29 -20.51
N LEU A 29 -5.81 -21.45 -21.73
CA LEU A 29 -5.01 -20.43 -22.39
C LEU A 29 -5.84 -19.15 -22.60
N ARG A 30 -5.63 -18.16 -21.73
CA ARG A 30 -6.23 -16.84 -21.86
C ARG A 30 -5.25 -15.91 -22.54
N LEU A 31 -5.56 -15.50 -23.77
CA LEU A 31 -4.84 -14.43 -24.44
C LEU A 31 -5.11 -13.12 -23.71
N LYS A 32 -4.13 -12.64 -22.95
CA LYS A 32 -4.18 -11.32 -22.34
C LYS A 32 -3.96 -10.29 -23.44
N LYS A 33 -4.94 -9.41 -23.67
CA LYS A 33 -4.69 -8.17 -24.41
C LYS A 33 -3.65 -7.39 -23.62
N ILE A 34 -2.40 -7.41 -24.09
CA ILE A 34 -1.37 -6.55 -23.56
C ILE A 34 -1.83 -5.14 -23.92
N LYS A 35 -2.25 -4.37 -22.92
CA LYS A 35 -2.48 -2.95 -23.12
C LYS A 35 -1.11 -2.38 -23.46
N ASN A 36 -0.94 -1.95 -24.71
CA ASN A 36 0.17 -1.09 -25.08
C ASN A 36 -0.03 0.19 -24.26
N SER A 37 0.52 0.21 -23.05
CA SER A 37 0.63 1.45 -22.31
C SER A 37 1.49 2.31 -23.21
N SER A 38 0.92 3.38 -23.79
CA SER A 38 1.75 4.36 -24.47
C SER A 38 2.89 4.67 -23.50
N PRO A 39 4.16 4.58 -23.95
CA PRO A 39 5.26 4.93 -23.06
C PRO A 39 4.92 6.31 -22.54
N THR A 40 4.77 6.41 -21.22
CA THR A 40 4.59 7.73 -20.61
C THR A 40 5.73 8.57 -21.19
N PRO A 41 5.49 9.76 -21.77
CA PRO A 41 6.51 10.51 -22.52
C PRO A 41 7.81 10.77 -21.72
N LEU A 42 7.73 10.59 -20.40
CA LEU A 42 8.77 10.73 -19.39
C LEU A 42 9.66 9.48 -19.23
N TYR A 43 9.27 8.35 -19.81
CA TYR A 43 9.78 7.01 -19.51
C TYR A 43 10.18 6.26 -20.79
N ASN A 44 10.96 6.96 -21.59
CA ASN A 44 11.65 6.52 -22.81
C ASN A 44 12.84 5.59 -22.52
N GLU A 45 13.33 4.90 -23.56
CA GLU A 45 14.45 3.97 -23.45
C GLU A 45 15.69 4.63 -22.81
N HIS A 46 16.00 5.87 -23.19
CA HIS A 46 17.11 6.64 -22.63
C HIS A 46 17.02 6.86 -21.10
N THR A 47 15.85 7.19 -20.57
CA THR A 47 15.68 7.33 -19.11
C THR A 47 15.76 5.97 -18.41
N GLN A 48 15.31 4.90 -19.07
CA GLN A 48 15.42 3.54 -18.54
C GLN A 48 16.88 3.05 -18.47
N THR A 49 17.70 3.32 -19.48
CA THR A 49 19.12 2.95 -19.47
C THR A 49 19.87 3.67 -18.35
N LEU A 50 19.62 4.97 -18.18
CA LEU A 50 20.18 5.76 -17.07
C LEU A 50 19.71 5.24 -15.70
N LYS A 51 18.44 4.86 -15.57
CA LYS A 51 17.92 4.25 -14.34
C LYS A 51 18.65 2.94 -14.02
N LYS A 52 18.80 2.06 -15.01
CA LYS A 52 19.53 0.79 -14.86
C LYS A 52 20.98 1.03 -14.43
N ALA A 53 21.67 1.99 -15.06
CA ALA A 53 23.03 2.36 -14.72
C ALA A 53 23.14 2.89 -13.28
N SER A 54 22.23 3.77 -12.86
CA SER A 54 22.17 4.29 -11.48
C SER A 54 21.98 3.16 -10.46
N ARG A 55 21.05 2.24 -10.71
CA ARG A 55 20.84 1.07 -9.83
C ARG A 55 22.03 0.12 -9.81
N LYS A 56 22.75 -0.04 -10.92
CA LYS A 56 23.98 -0.85 -10.97
C LYS A 56 25.04 -0.26 -10.03
N MET A 57 25.26 1.05 -10.08
CA MET A 57 26.23 1.72 -9.20
C MET A 57 25.81 1.68 -7.74
N GLU A 58 24.51 1.87 -7.45
CA GLU A 58 23.97 1.71 -6.10
C GLU A 58 24.26 0.32 -5.52
N ARG A 59 23.97 -0.74 -6.29
CA ARG A 59 24.20 -2.13 -5.86
C ARG A 59 25.69 -2.41 -5.66
N ASN A 60 26.54 -1.91 -6.56
CA ASN A 60 27.99 -2.04 -6.42
C ASN A 60 28.50 -1.33 -5.16
N PHE A 61 28.00 -0.12 -4.87
CA PHE A 61 28.33 0.59 -3.63
C PHE A 61 27.89 -0.19 -2.39
N LYS A 62 26.65 -0.68 -2.36
CA LYS A 62 26.15 -1.51 -1.24
C LYS A 62 26.95 -2.80 -1.03
N LYS A 63 27.49 -3.40 -2.11
CA LYS A 63 28.29 -4.62 -2.05
C LYS A 63 29.73 -4.38 -1.62
N THR A 64 30.36 -3.31 -2.10
CA THR A 64 31.81 -3.10 -1.97
C THR A 64 32.19 -2.01 -0.98
N ASN A 65 31.25 -1.12 -0.65
CA ASN A 65 31.45 0.08 0.16
C ASN A 65 32.58 1.00 -0.32
N LEU A 66 32.94 0.94 -1.61
CA LEU A 66 33.99 1.77 -2.19
C LEU A 66 33.44 3.14 -2.63
N GLU A 67 34.21 4.19 -2.30
CA GLU A 67 33.85 5.58 -2.56
C GLU A 67 33.65 5.89 -4.05
N VAL A 68 34.42 5.24 -4.93
CA VAL A 68 34.30 5.38 -6.40
C VAL A 68 32.87 5.04 -6.86
N PHE A 69 32.26 3.99 -6.33
CA PHE A 69 30.88 3.62 -6.69
C PHE A 69 29.85 4.59 -6.09
N ARG A 70 30.12 5.16 -4.91
CA ARG A 70 29.26 6.19 -4.31
C ARG A 70 29.20 7.44 -5.18
N ILE A 71 30.36 7.93 -5.63
CA ILE A 71 30.47 9.08 -6.55
C ILE A 71 29.76 8.77 -7.87
N ALA A 72 30.06 7.61 -8.48
CA ALA A 72 29.43 7.18 -9.72
C ALA A 72 27.90 7.05 -9.57
N TRP A 73 27.40 6.57 -8.43
CA TRP A 73 25.97 6.50 -8.14
C TRP A 73 25.33 7.89 -8.04
N LYS A 74 25.96 8.85 -7.34
CA LYS A 74 25.49 10.23 -7.26
C LYS A 74 25.41 10.87 -8.65
N ASP A 75 26.41 10.64 -9.49
CA ASP A 75 26.48 11.17 -10.85
C ASP A 75 25.44 10.57 -11.78
N THR A 76 25.33 9.25 -11.82
CA THR A 76 24.31 8.55 -12.63
C THR A 76 22.89 8.91 -12.18
N THR A 77 22.67 9.10 -10.88
CA THR A 77 21.38 9.55 -10.34
C THR A 77 21.04 10.97 -10.77
N ARG A 78 22.02 11.88 -10.77
CA ARG A 78 21.84 13.25 -11.28
C ARG A 78 21.51 13.24 -12.77
N LYS A 79 22.25 12.47 -13.58
CA LYS A 79 21.99 12.30 -15.01
C LYS A 79 20.57 11.77 -15.27
N TYR A 80 20.14 10.74 -14.54
CA TYR A 80 18.79 10.20 -14.66
C TYR A 80 17.70 11.24 -14.33
N ARG A 81 17.84 11.98 -13.22
CA ARG A 81 16.89 13.04 -12.85
C ARG A 81 16.81 14.14 -13.92
N ASN A 82 17.96 14.54 -14.47
CA ASN A 82 18.01 15.55 -15.53
C ASN A 82 17.37 15.03 -16.82
N ALA A 83 17.61 13.78 -17.19
CA ALA A 83 16.98 13.18 -18.36
C ALA A 83 15.45 13.13 -18.22
N ILE A 84 14.92 12.80 -17.04
CA ILE A 84 13.46 12.86 -16.79
C ILE A 84 12.95 14.30 -16.95
N LYS A 85 13.62 15.28 -16.35
CA LYS A 85 13.22 16.70 -16.47
C LYS A 85 13.23 17.16 -17.93
N THR A 86 14.25 16.77 -18.67
CA THR A 86 14.41 17.11 -20.09
C THR A 86 13.32 16.45 -20.93
N SER A 87 13.09 15.15 -20.74
CA SER A 87 12.01 14.41 -21.42
C SER A 87 10.64 14.99 -21.12
N ARG A 88 10.41 15.42 -19.86
CA ARG A 88 9.19 16.10 -19.45
C ARG A 88 9.00 17.43 -20.16
N SER A 89 10.05 18.25 -20.17
CA SER A 89 10.03 19.55 -20.83
C SER A 89 9.76 19.39 -22.32
N ALA A 90 10.51 18.52 -22.99
CA ALA A 90 10.35 18.27 -24.43
C ALA A 90 8.94 17.84 -24.79
N TYR A 91 8.33 16.95 -24.00
CA TYR A 91 6.94 16.53 -24.21
C TYR A 91 5.94 17.70 -24.09
N PHE A 92 6.06 18.53 -23.05
CA PHE A 92 5.13 19.65 -22.91
C PHE A 92 5.40 20.75 -23.94
N SER A 93 6.65 20.96 -24.34
CA SER A 93 6.99 21.85 -25.46
C SER A 93 6.30 21.41 -26.75
N SER A 94 6.47 20.14 -27.14
CA SER A 94 5.82 19.62 -28.36
C SER A 94 4.28 19.66 -28.25
N LEU A 95 3.73 19.32 -27.08
CA LEU A 95 2.29 19.35 -26.85
C LEU A 95 1.70 20.77 -26.98
N ILE A 96 2.42 21.79 -26.54
CA ILE A 96 2.03 23.19 -26.68
C ILE A 96 2.12 23.62 -28.15
N GLU A 97 3.22 23.27 -28.83
CA GLU A 97 3.40 23.57 -30.26
C GLU A 97 2.32 22.93 -31.12
N GLU A 98 1.91 21.69 -30.83
CA GLU A 98 0.82 21.00 -31.54
C GLU A 98 -0.56 21.65 -31.30
N ASN A 99 -0.78 22.25 -30.13
CA ASN A 99 -2.10 22.74 -29.69
C ASN A 99 -2.15 24.26 -29.49
N HIS A 100 -1.23 25.02 -30.08
CA HIS A 100 -1.09 26.47 -29.84
C HIS A 100 -2.34 27.29 -30.20
N HIS A 101 -3.14 26.82 -31.16
CA HIS A 101 -4.40 27.47 -31.56
C HIS A 101 -5.59 27.20 -30.62
N ASN A 102 -5.44 26.32 -29.62
CA ASN A 102 -6.53 25.93 -28.72
C ASN A 102 -6.25 26.40 -27.28
N PRO A 103 -6.57 27.65 -26.92
CA PRO A 103 -6.28 28.18 -25.59
C PRO A 103 -6.98 27.37 -24.48
N ARG A 104 -8.20 26.87 -24.73
CA ARG A 104 -8.92 26.03 -23.76
C ARG A 104 -8.16 24.76 -23.42
N PHE A 105 -7.56 24.10 -24.41
CA PHE A 105 -6.72 22.92 -24.19
C PHE A 105 -5.46 23.25 -23.37
N LEU A 106 -4.79 24.36 -23.68
CA LEU A 106 -3.59 24.81 -22.97
C LEU A 106 -3.89 25.13 -21.52
N PHE A 107 -4.92 25.94 -21.23
CA PHE A 107 -5.31 26.28 -19.86
C PHE A 107 -5.73 25.06 -19.05
N ASN A 108 -6.47 24.12 -19.66
CA ASN A 108 -6.79 22.85 -19.00
C ASN A 108 -5.55 22.01 -18.70
N THR A 109 -4.57 22.02 -19.60
CA THR A 109 -3.31 21.28 -19.41
C THR A 109 -2.47 21.91 -18.30
N VAL A 110 -2.32 23.23 -18.28
CA VAL A 110 -1.65 23.97 -17.19
C VAL A 110 -2.36 23.70 -15.87
N ALA A 111 -3.70 23.83 -15.83
CA ALA A 111 -4.49 23.54 -14.65
C ALA A 111 -4.25 22.11 -14.14
N LYS A 112 -4.19 21.10 -15.01
CA LYS A 112 -3.86 19.71 -14.62
C LYS A 112 -2.44 19.56 -14.06
N LEU A 113 -1.48 20.37 -14.51
CA LEU A 113 -0.09 20.32 -14.06
C LEU A 113 0.14 21.06 -12.74
N THR A 114 -0.61 22.14 -12.51
CA THR A 114 -0.50 22.99 -11.33
C THR A 114 -1.54 22.69 -10.26
N LYS A 115 -2.55 21.86 -10.54
CA LYS A 115 -3.51 21.42 -9.51
C LYS A 115 -2.73 20.66 -8.45
N ASP A 116 -2.64 21.26 -7.26
CA ASP A 116 -1.98 20.64 -6.15
C ASP A 116 -2.66 19.30 -5.84
N LYS A 117 -1.88 18.23 -5.84
CA LYS A 117 -2.36 16.92 -5.40
C LYS A 117 -2.71 16.90 -3.92
N SER A 118 -2.47 17.99 -3.18
CA SER A 118 -2.89 18.17 -1.79
C SER A 118 -4.41 18.07 -1.64
N SER A 119 -5.19 18.40 -2.67
CA SER A 119 -6.66 18.22 -2.64
C SER A 119 -7.13 16.87 -3.19
N ALA A 120 -6.23 16.03 -3.72
CA ALA A 120 -6.56 14.65 -4.13
C ALA A 120 -6.36 13.66 -2.97
N THR A 121 -6.00 14.16 -1.80
CA THR A 121 -6.03 13.46 -0.51
C THR A 121 -6.89 14.26 0.46
N SER A 122 -8.12 14.59 0.06
CA SER A 122 -9.23 14.81 0.99
C SER A 122 -10.31 13.75 0.81
N ASP A 123 -9.90 12.56 0.34
CA ASP A 123 -10.59 11.28 0.57
C ASP A 123 -9.71 10.41 1.50
N SER A 124 -9.06 11.04 2.49
CA SER A 124 -8.54 10.33 3.66
C SER A 124 -9.54 10.50 4.81
N ASP A 125 -10.74 9.97 4.64
CA ASP A 125 -11.49 9.44 5.79
C ASP A 125 -10.86 8.12 6.29
N TYR A 126 -9.88 7.60 5.55
CA TYR A 126 -8.94 6.59 6.04
C TYR A 126 -7.73 7.27 6.68
N GLN A 127 -7.90 7.74 7.91
CA GLN A 127 -6.79 7.76 8.87
C GLN A 127 -6.34 6.31 9.05
N HIS A 128 -5.34 5.85 8.30
CA HIS A 128 -4.64 4.64 8.69
C HIS A 128 -3.89 4.94 9.98
N ASN A 129 -4.52 4.63 11.11
CA ASN A 129 -3.89 4.70 12.40
C ASN A 129 -2.75 3.67 12.39
N SER A 130 -1.51 4.15 12.51
CA SER A 130 -0.32 3.29 12.58
C SER A 130 -0.48 2.23 13.67
N ASP A 131 -1.20 2.58 14.74
CA ASP A 131 -1.47 1.67 15.85
C ASP A 131 -2.41 0.53 15.45
N GLU A 132 -3.40 0.77 14.60
CA GLU A 132 -4.33 -0.27 14.11
C GLU A 132 -3.61 -1.25 13.18
N PHE A 133 -2.74 -0.73 12.32
CA PHE A 133 -1.87 -1.56 11.47
C PHE A 133 -0.93 -2.42 12.32
N MET A 134 -0.28 -1.83 13.33
CA MET A 134 0.59 -2.58 14.23
C MET A 134 -0.19 -3.64 15.02
N ASN A 135 -1.39 -3.29 15.49
CA ASN A 135 -2.23 -4.19 16.29
C ASN A 135 -2.67 -5.43 15.50
N TYR A 136 -2.99 -5.28 14.20
CA TYR A 136 -3.31 -6.41 13.33
C TYR A 136 -2.20 -7.46 13.29
N PHE A 137 -0.93 -7.03 13.15
CA PHE A 137 0.18 -7.97 13.10
C PHE A 137 0.54 -8.55 14.47
N THR A 138 0.46 -7.75 15.54
CA THR A 138 0.73 -8.27 16.90
C THR A 138 -0.33 -9.26 17.34
N ILE A 139 -1.62 -8.99 17.12
CA ILE A 139 -2.69 -9.93 17.49
C ILE A 139 -2.54 -11.22 16.69
N ASN A 140 -2.35 -11.15 15.37
CA ASN A 140 -2.20 -12.36 14.55
C ASN A 140 -0.94 -13.15 14.89
N ALA A 141 0.20 -12.48 15.15
CA ALA A 141 1.43 -13.14 15.58
C ALA A 141 1.27 -13.82 16.95
N LEU A 142 0.59 -13.17 17.90
CA LEU A 142 0.29 -13.76 19.21
C LEU A 142 -0.71 -14.93 19.10
N MET A 143 -1.71 -14.83 18.22
CA MET A 143 -2.68 -15.91 17.98
C MET A 143 -2.04 -17.18 17.42
N VAL A 144 -1.00 -17.06 16.58
CA VAL A 144 -0.25 -18.22 16.05
C VAL A 144 0.63 -18.87 17.12
N GLN A 145 1.03 -18.12 18.15
CA GLN A 145 1.87 -18.61 19.25
C GLN A 145 1.08 -19.15 20.45
N MET A 146 -0.21 -18.84 20.57
CA MET A 146 -1.06 -19.32 21.66
C MET A 146 -1.72 -20.67 21.33
N SER A 147 -1.78 -21.57 22.33
CA SER A 147 -2.48 -22.84 22.14
C SER A 147 -3.99 -22.61 22.02
N PRO A 148 -4.72 -23.41 21.21
CA PRO A 148 -6.16 -23.24 20.98
C PRO A 148 -7.01 -23.19 22.26
N THR A 149 -6.54 -23.83 23.34
CA THR A 149 -7.23 -23.86 24.64
C THR A 149 -7.15 -22.53 25.39
N VAL A 150 -6.10 -21.72 25.19
CA VAL A 150 -5.97 -20.39 25.81
C VAL A 150 -6.86 -19.38 25.09
N TYR A 151 -6.97 -19.48 23.76
CA TYR A 151 -7.85 -18.65 22.94
C TYR A 151 -9.33 -18.81 23.33
N LEU A 152 -9.81 -20.05 23.45
CA LEU A 152 -11.19 -20.33 23.86
C LEU A 152 -11.45 -19.87 25.31
N LYS A 153 -10.48 -19.98 26.21
CA LYS A 153 -10.59 -19.45 27.58
C LYS A 153 -10.71 -17.92 27.60
N ALA A 154 -9.93 -17.21 26.78
CA ALA A 154 -9.98 -15.75 26.70
C ALA A 154 -11.30 -15.24 26.12
N LEU A 155 -11.82 -15.87 25.06
CA LEU A 155 -13.14 -15.54 24.50
C LEU A 155 -14.27 -15.83 25.49
N ASN A 156 -14.22 -16.97 26.18
CA ASN A 156 -15.18 -17.30 27.22
C ASN A 156 -15.10 -16.32 28.40
N PHE A 157 -13.90 -15.87 28.79
CA PHE A 157 -13.74 -14.88 29.85
C PHE A 157 -14.34 -13.53 29.47
N SER A 158 -14.12 -13.07 28.24
CA SER A 158 -14.72 -11.83 27.73
C SER A 158 -16.26 -11.94 27.65
N TYR A 159 -16.79 -13.08 27.21
CA TYR A 159 -18.23 -13.32 27.14
C TYR A 159 -18.87 -13.36 28.52
N MET A 160 -18.26 -14.06 29.48
CA MET A 160 -18.76 -14.13 30.86
C MET A 160 -18.71 -12.76 31.56
N ALA A 161 -17.67 -11.95 31.32
CA ALA A 161 -17.61 -10.58 31.86
C ALA A 161 -18.74 -9.67 31.33
N VAL A 162 -19.09 -9.80 30.05
CA VAL A 162 -20.23 -9.08 29.45
C VAL A 162 -21.55 -9.58 30.03
N VAL A 163 -21.71 -10.90 30.16
CA VAL A 163 -22.93 -11.52 30.72
C VAL A 163 -23.11 -11.16 32.20
N ASP A 164 -22.03 -11.16 32.99
CA ASP A 164 -22.06 -10.77 34.40
C ASP A 164 -22.33 -9.28 34.58
N GLY A 165 -21.79 -8.42 33.69
CA GLY A 165 -22.13 -6.99 33.64
C GLY A 165 -23.60 -6.74 33.32
N LEU A 166 -24.17 -7.49 32.36
CA LEU A 166 -25.60 -7.42 32.03
C LEU A 166 -26.47 -7.97 33.17
N ARG A 167 -26.03 -9.03 33.86
CA ARG A 167 -26.71 -9.58 35.04
C ARG A 167 -26.70 -8.61 36.21
N PHE A 168 -25.59 -7.88 36.43
CA PHE A 168 -25.50 -6.83 37.43
C PHE A 168 -26.45 -5.66 37.12
N LEU A 169 -26.50 -5.21 35.86
CA LEU A 169 -27.46 -4.19 35.42
C LEU A 169 -28.91 -4.64 35.59
N PHE A 170 -29.23 -5.90 35.28
CA PHE A 170 -30.56 -6.47 35.48
C PHE A 170 -30.93 -6.58 36.97
N GLN A 171 -29.97 -6.93 37.84
CA GLN A 171 -30.14 -6.97 39.29
C GLN A 171 -30.41 -5.56 39.87
N VAL A 172 -29.68 -4.55 39.39
CA VAL A 172 -29.87 -3.15 39.78
C VAL A 172 -31.24 -2.64 39.34
N PHE A 173 -31.71 -3.03 38.15
CA PHE A 173 -33.03 -2.66 37.63
C PHE A 173 -34.19 -3.39 38.34
N ALA A 174 -33.99 -4.66 38.71
CA ALA A 174 -34.98 -5.47 39.42
C ALA A 174 -35.11 -5.12 40.92
N SER A 175 -34.07 -4.52 41.53
CA SER A 175 -34.07 -4.18 42.96
C SER A 175 -34.75 -2.85 43.30
N GLY A 176 -35.24 -2.10 42.30
CA GLY A 176 -36.11 -0.95 42.52
C GLY A 176 -35.57 0.11 43.49
N VAL A 177 -34.25 0.32 43.56
CA VAL A 177 -33.66 1.33 44.44
C VAL A 177 -33.76 2.70 43.78
N THR A 178 -34.90 3.37 43.97
CA THR A 178 -35.04 4.81 43.75
C THR A 178 -34.28 5.54 44.85
N GLY A 179 -33.00 5.86 44.60
CA GLY A 179 -32.15 6.58 45.54
C GLY A 179 -31.12 7.44 44.81
N PHE A 180 -31.58 8.36 43.96
CA PHE A 180 -30.72 9.43 43.42
C PHE A 180 -30.62 10.53 44.48
N GLU A 181 -29.80 10.30 45.50
CA GLU A 181 -29.53 11.29 46.54
C GLU A 181 -28.52 12.31 45.99
N LYS A 182 -29.00 13.54 45.78
CA LYS A 182 -28.19 14.72 45.47
C LYS A 182 -27.18 14.94 46.60
N CYS A 183 -25.89 14.84 46.29
CA CYS A 183 -24.86 15.52 47.07
C CYS A 183 -24.38 16.73 46.27
N HIS A 184 -24.94 17.87 46.67
CA HIS A 184 -24.39 19.20 46.49
C HIS A 184 -23.13 19.24 47.37
N ASP A 185 -21.94 19.43 46.78
CA ASP A 185 -20.86 20.23 47.39
C ASP A 185 -19.73 20.46 46.38
N ARG A 186 -19.45 21.73 46.16
CA ARG A 186 -18.44 22.29 45.26
C ARG A 186 -17.15 22.47 46.07
N PRO A 187 -16.01 21.89 45.67
CA PRO A 187 -14.73 22.33 46.21
C PRO A 187 -14.28 23.60 45.48
N GLU A 188 -14.15 24.68 46.25
CA GLU A 188 -13.39 25.87 45.85
C GLU A 188 -11.93 25.49 45.56
N LEU A 189 -11.47 25.77 44.35
CA LEU A 189 -10.05 25.83 44.05
C LEU A 189 -9.63 27.30 43.97
N VAL A 190 -9.03 27.74 45.07
CA VAL A 190 -8.27 28.98 45.21
C VAL A 190 -7.12 28.95 44.19
N SER A 191 -7.27 29.71 43.10
CA SER A 191 -6.17 30.03 42.19
C SER A 191 -5.51 31.33 42.65
N GLY A 192 -4.34 31.20 43.25
CA GLY A 192 -3.47 32.29 43.63
C GLY A 192 -2.89 33.00 42.40
N ARG A 193 -3.10 34.32 42.36
CA ARG A 193 -2.41 35.28 41.50
C ARG A 193 -0.94 35.41 41.91
N VAL A 194 -0.02 35.19 40.98
CA VAL A 194 1.24 35.94 40.82
C VAL A 194 1.48 35.94 39.30
N GLY A 195 1.43 37.05 38.56
CA GLY A 195 2.23 38.26 38.73
C GLY A 195 3.27 38.28 37.61
N ALA A 196 3.04 39.15 36.62
CA ALA A 196 3.82 39.30 35.39
C ALA A 196 5.29 39.69 35.61
N SER A 197 6.16 39.37 34.65
CA SER A 197 7.27 40.26 34.30
C SER A 197 7.66 40.09 32.83
N LEU A 198 7.52 41.21 32.11
CA LEU A 198 8.07 41.48 30.79
C LEU A 198 9.58 41.69 30.91
N ARG A 199 10.35 41.08 30.00
CA ARG A 199 11.55 41.68 29.42
C ARG A 199 11.83 41.08 28.06
#